data_AF-A0A6J4VK82-F1
#
_entry.id   AF-A0A6J4VK82-F1
#
_cell.length_a   1.000
_cell.length_b   1.000
_cell.length_c   1.000
_cell.angle_alpha   90.00
_cell.angle_beta   90.00
_cell.angle_gamma   90.00
#
_symmetry.space_group_name_H-M   'P 1'
#
loop_
_entity.id
_entity.type
_entity.pdbx_description
1 polymer ?
#
loop_
_entity_poly.entity_id
_entity_poly.type
_entity_poly.pdbx_seq_one_letter_code
_entity_poly.pdbx_strand_id
1 'polypeptide(L)'
;MGVLTIETLAFALALWLGLYLISRDPANPRLRFAGLGLVAYALGLAGGILAAAGPAPPLAATVARLRWPLPFLPALLWTGAVIQPLPEGSPQRASLAKLWRGGIGPAALLVLVLGAGTGLVFDPVTGRSRPGPALIALALATLLPLLAATLLLWRSLERPRSRGATGAILVALLFFVLSTVLLLVPLGPLPRGPVIFLLGSDLIMLVAAIAALDALDAGETLLPDLARSFDASFVAATIFGGQVALVVALGTGPTFAMLALLLGTIAAAIAMQVFADRLGG
;
A
#
# COMPACT_ATOMS: atom_id res chain seq x y z
N MET A 1 -7.69 -7.39 -20.93
CA MET A 1 -6.36 -7.91 -20.55
C MET A 1 -5.45 -6.82 -19.99
N GLY A 2 -5.15 -5.73 -20.70
CA GLY A 2 -4.16 -4.73 -20.24
C GLY A 2 -4.39 -4.15 -18.83
N VAL A 3 -5.62 -3.83 -18.46
CA VAL A 3 -5.97 -3.31 -17.11
C VAL A 3 -5.60 -4.30 -16.00
N LEU A 4 -6.02 -5.56 -16.14
CA LEU A 4 -5.74 -6.63 -15.17
C LEU A 4 -4.23 -6.86 -15.01
N THR A 5 -3.47 -6.82 -16.12
CA THR A 5 -2.02 -6.96 -16.08
C THR A 5 -1.39 -5.85 -15.25
N ILE A 6 -1.79 -4.59 -15.46
CA ILE A 6 -1.21 -3.48 -14.72
C ILE A 6 -1.60 -3.53 -13.24
N GLU A 7 -2.86 -3.88 -12.91
CA GLU A 7 -3.29 -4.06 -11.52
C GLU A 7 -2.52 -5.19 -10.83
N THR A 8 -2.25 -6.28 -11.54
CA THR A 8 -1.45 -7.41 -11.03
C THR A 8 0.01 -7.01 -10.80
N LEU A 9 0.60 -6.23 -11.72
CA LEU A 9 1.95 -5.69 -11.57
C LEU A 9 2.03 -4.70 -10.40
N ALA A 10 1.06 -3.79 -10.26
CA ALA A 10 0.99 -2.86 -9.14
C ALA A 10 0.83 -3.60 -7.80
N PHE A 11 0.00 -4.65 -7.77
CA PHE A 11 -0.12 -5.56 -6.64
C PHE A 11 1.23 -6.21 -6.28
N ALA A 12 1.89 -6.83 -7.25
CA ALA A 12 3.17 -7.52 -7.05
C ALA A 12 4.25 -6.56 -6.55
N LEU A 13 4.38 -5.39 -7.17
CA LEU A 13 5.37 -4.37 -6.81
C LEU A 13 5.11 -3.82 -5.40
N ALA A 14 3.86 -3.46 -5.07
CA ALA A 14 3.52 -2.96 -3.75
C ALA A 14 3.73 -4.03 -2.66
N LEU A 15 3.37 -5.28 -2.94
CA LEU A 15 3.56 -6.39 -2.00
C LEU A 15 5.04 -6.67 -1.78
N TRP A 16 5.83 -6.77 -2.85
CA TRP A 16 7.27 -6.97 -2.77
C TRP A 16 7.94 -5.85 -1.97
N LEU A 17 7.68 -4.59 -2.31
CA LEU A 17 8.26 -3.46 -1.61
C LEU A 17 7.86 -3.44 -0.14
N GLY A 18 6.58 -3.73 0.15
CA GLY A 18 6.07 -3.80 1.51
C GLY A 18 6.77 -4.86 2.36
N LEU A 19 6.90 -6.08 1.82
CA LEU A 19 7.58 -7.18 2.50
C LEU A 19 9.10 -6.93 2.61
N TYR A 20 9.72 -6.39 1.56
CA TYR A 20 11.14 -6.02 1.56
C TYR A 20 11.44 -5.06 2.71
N LEU A 21 10.67 -3.96 2.82
CA LEU A 21 10.83 -2.98 3.90
C LEU A 21 10.65 -3.58 5.31
N ILE A 22 9.67 -4.48 5.49
CA ILE A 22 9.44 -5.16 6.76
C ILE A 22 10.60 -6.09 7.11
N SER A 23 11.06 -6.88 6.13
CA SER A 23 12.15 -7.83 6.32
C SER A 23 13.48 -7.14 6.59
N ARG A 24 13.65 -5.93 6.04
CA ARG A 24 14.95 -5.28 5.96
C ARG A 24 15.53 -4.93 7.33
N ASP A 25 14.74 -4.24 8.12
CA ASP A 25 15.07 -3.90 9.50
C ASP A 25 13.78 -3.92 10.34
N PRO A 26 13.45 -5.07 10.95
CA PRO A 26 12.27 -5.21 11.80
C PRO A 26 12.40 -4.50 13.15
N ALA A 27 13.57 -3.92 13.47
CA ALA A 27 13.71 -3.04 14.62
C ALA A 27 13.34 -1.59 14.26
N ASN A 28 13.48 -1.18 13.00
CA ASN A 28 13.16 0.17 12.55
C ASN A 28 11.64 0.39 12.36
N PRO A 29 10.98 1.16 13.24
CA PRO A 29 9.54 1.37 13.15
C PRO A 29 9.11 2.10 11.87
N ARG A 30 9.98 2.92 11.26
CA ARG A 30 9.65 3.64 10.02
C ARG A 30 9.41 2.69 8.86
N LEU A 31 10.37 1.78 8.63
CA LEU A 31 10.31 0.81 7.53
C LEU A 31 9.17 -0.18 7.74
N ARG A 32 8.92 -0.59 8.99
CA ARG A 32 7.77 -1.45 9.32
C ARG A 32 6.43 -0.81 9.01
N PHE A 33 6.20 0.43 9.42
CA PHE A 33 4.91 1.08 9.16
C PHE A 33 4.72 1.44 7.69
N ALA A 34 5.79 1.87 7.01
CA ALA A 34 5.77 2.07 5.57
C ALA A 34 5.44 0.76 4.83
N GLY A 35 6.12 -0.32 5.20
CA GLY A 35 5.92 -1.65 4.62
C GLY A 35 4.55 -2.25 4.91
N LEU A 36 4.05 -2.15 6.14
CA LEU A 36 2.69 -2.57 6.49
C LEU A 36 1.62 -1.78 5.73
N GLY A 37 1.85 -0.48 5.51
CA GLY A 37 0.98 0.35 4.68
C GLY A 37 0.94 -0.15 3.23
N LEU A 38 2.10 -0.50 2.66
CA LEU A 38 2.20 -1.07 1.32
C LEU A 38 1.57 -2.46 1.19
N VAL A 39 1.73 -3.32 2.20
CA VAL A 39 1.03 -4.62 2.24
C VAL A 39 -0.48 -4.42 2.29
N ALA A 40 -0.97 -3.51 3.14
CA ALA A 40 -2.40 -3.19 3.20
C ALA A 40 -2.93 -2.65 1.86
N TYR A 41 -2.15 -1.79 1.19
CA TYR A 41 -2.46 -1.28 -0.14
C TYR A 41 -2.50 -2.41 -1.19
N ALA A 42 -1.50 -3.29 -1.21
CA ALA A 42 -1.47 -4.45 -2.11
C ALA A 42 -2.67 -5.38 -1.90
N LEU A 43 -3.04 -5.66 -0.64
CA LEU A 43 -4.25 -6.44 -0.33
C LEU A 43 -5.54 -5.73 -0.79
N GLY A 44 -5.59 -4.40 -0.73
CA GLY A 44 -6.66 -3.60 -1.31
C GLY A 44 -6.79 -3.78 -2.83
N LEU A 45 -5.66 -3.73 -3.55
CA LEU A 45 -5.60 -4.00 -5.00
C LEU A 45 -6.04 -5.43 -5.33
N ALA A 46 -5.51 -6.43 -4.62
CA ALA A 46 -5.90 -7.83 -4.78
C ALA A 46 -7.40 -8.03 -4.57
N GLY A 47 -7.97 -7.42 -3.53
CA GLY A 47 -9.41 -7.44 -3.29
C GLY A 47 -10.22 -6.79 -4.42
N GLY A 48 -9.71 -5.71 -5.02
CA GLY A 48 -10.30 -5.06 -6.19
C GLY A 48 -10.32 -5.97 -7.43
N ILE A 49 -9.19 -6.60 -7.74
CA ILE A 49 -9.04 -7.57 -8.84
C ILE A 49 -10.01 -8.73 -8.66
N LEU A 50 -10.08 -9.30 -7.45
CA LEU A 50 -10.97 -10.43 -7.13
C LEU A 50 -12.46 -10.04 -7.20
N ALA A 51 -12.83 -8.86 -6.72
CA ALA A 51 -14.21 -8.38 -6.77
C ALA A 51 -14.68 -8.09 -8.21
N ALA A 52 -13.78 -7.76 -9.13
CA ALA A 52 -14.10 -7.50 -10.53
C ALA A 52 -14.47 -8.76 -11.33
N ALA A 53 -14.12 -9.95 -10.84
CA ALA A 53 -14.37 -11.23 -11.52
C ALA A 53 -15.83 -11.75 -11.44
N GLY A 54 -16.76 -10.99 -10.84
CA GLY A 54 -18.21 -11.27 -10.84
C GLY A 54 -18.75 -12.00 -9.60
N PRO A 55 -20.10 -12.12 -9.45
CA PRO A 55 -20.77 -12.73 -8.29
C PRO A 55 -20.93 -14.26 -8.50
N ALA A 56 -21.02 -15.17 -7.51
CA ALA A 56 -20.80 -15.14 -6.07
C ALA A 56 -20.56 -16.58 -5.56
N PRO A 57 -19.41 -16.87 -4.91
CA PRO A 57 -19.38 -17.64 -3.68
C PRO A 57 -19.51 -16.69 -2.46
N PRO A 58 -19.93 -17.16 -1.27
CA PRO A 58 -19.95 -16.35 -0.05
C PRO A 58 -18.59 -15.67 0.24
N LEU A 59 -17.50 -16.28 -0.22
CA LEU A 59 -16.15 -15.72 -0.16
C LEU A 59 -15.99 -14.40 -0.94
N ALA A 60 -16.59 -14.25 -2.12
CA ALA A 60 -16.45 -13.03 -2.92
C ALA A 60 -17.11 -11.82 -2.24
N ALA A 61 -18.25 -12.05 -1.57
CA ALA A 61 -18.92 -11.03 -0.76
C ALA A 61 -18.07 -10.64 0.47
N THR A 62 -17.44 -11.61 1.13
CA THR A 62 -16.52 -11.36 2.24
C THR A 62 -15.28 -10.58 1.79
N VAL A 63 -14.67 -10.96 0.66
CA VAL A 63 -13.53 -10.23 0.06
C VAL A 63 -13.94 -8.82 -0.32
N ALA A 64 -15.12 -8.64 -0.92
CA ALA A 64 -15.64 -7.32 -1.24
C ALA A 64 -15.86 -6.45 0.00
N ARG A 65 -16.25 -7.02 1.14
CA ARG A 65 -16.37 -6.27 2.41
C ARG A 65 -15.01 -5.96 3.03
N LEU A 66 -14.11 -6.93 3.03
CA LEU A 66 -12.80 -6.81 3.68
C LEU A 66 -11.84 -5.90 2.91
N ARG A 67 -11.96 -5.81 1.57
CA ARG A 67 -11.09 -4.94 0.77
C ARG A 67 -11.29 -3.45 1.04
N TRP A 68 -12.48 -3.05 1.48
CA TRP A 68 -12.84 -1.64 1.58
C TRP A 68 -12.11 -0.85 2.65
N PRO A 69 -11.92 -1.35 3.87
CA PRO A 69 -11.10 -0.65 4.86
C PRO A 69 -9.61 -0.65 4.50
N LEU A 70 -9.14 -1.56 3.65
CA LEU A 70 -7.71 -1.73 3.38
C LEU A 70 -7.05 -0.47 2.79
N PRO A 71 -7.60 0.27 1.82
CA PRO A 71 -7.04 1.54 1.35
C PRO A 71 -6.91 2.64 2.40
N PHE A 72 -7.67 2.59 3.50
CA PHE A 72 -7.58 3.57 4.59
C PHE A 72 -6.43 3.27 5.56
N LEU A 73 -6.06 1.99 5.72
CA LEU A 73 -5.00 1.57 6.61
C LEU A 73 -3.62 2.15 6.25
N PRO A 74 -3.20 2.21 4.97
CA PRO A 74 -1.94 2.82 4.62
C PRO A 74 -1.82 4.26 5.06
N ALA A 75 -2.89 5.07 4.96
CA ALA A 75 -2.86 6.45 5.44
C ALA A 75 -2.60 6.53 6.96
N LEU A 76 -3.26 5.66 7.73
CA LEU A 76 -3.03 5.56 9.18
C LEU A 76 -1.61 5.07 9.50
N LEU A 77 -1.11 4.04 8.82
CA LEU A 77 0.21 3.48 9.06
C LEU A 77 1.32 4.47 8.69
N TRP A 78 1.17 5.17 7.57
CA TRP A 78 2.15 6.15 7.10
C TRP A 78 2.22 7.41 7.96
N THR A 79 1.14 7.80 8.65
CA THR A 79 1.26 8.88 9.65
C THR A 79 2.31 8.54 10.72
N GLY A 80 2.40 7.27 11.12
CA GLY A 80 3.45 6.80 12.03
C GLY A 80 4.84 6.86 11.40
N ALA A 81 4.96 6.46 10.14
CA ALA A 81 6.23 6.55 9.41
C ALA A 81 6.75 7.99 9.31
N VAL A 82 5.86 8.99 9.17
CA VAL A 82 6.19 10.42 9.06
C VAL A 82 6.49 11.09 10.41
N ILE A 83 5.86 10.64 11.50
CA ILE A 83 6.14 11.20 12.85
C ILE A 83 7.55 10.85 13.32
N GLN A 84 8.08 9.70 12.91
CA GLN A 84 9.37 9.20 13.36
C GLN A 84 10.60 10.02 12.90
N PRO A 85 10.68 10.58 11.67
CA PRO A 85 11.75 11.50 11.25
C PRO A 85 11.71 12.89 11.87
N LEU A 86 10.66 13.24 12.65
CA LEU A 86 10.65 14.51 13.37
C LEU A 86 11.81 14.60 14.38
N PRO A 87 12.27 15.81 14.76
CA PRO A 87 13.41 16.00 15.66
C PRO A 87 13.19 15.32 17.02
N GLU A 88 14.18 14.55 17.48
CA GLU A 88 14.11 13.76 18.72
C GLU A 88 13.92 14.63 19.98
N GLY A 89 14.49 15.83 19.99
CA GLY A 89 14.34 16.81 21.08
C GLY A 89 13.06 17.64 21.05
N SER A 90 12.17 17.44 20.07
CA SER A 90 10.93 18.22 19.99
C SER A 90 9.82 17.63 20.87
N PRO A 91 9.20 18.43 21.78
CA PRO A 91 8.06 17.95 22.58
C PRO A 91 6.86 17.55 21.71
N GLN A 92 6.76 18.13 20.50
CA GLN A 92 5.76 17.80 19.50
C GLN A 92 5.86 16.35 19.01
N ARG A 93 7.07 15.85 18.70
CA ARG A 93 7.26 14.43 18.32
C ARG A 93 6.83 13.49 19.43
N ALA A 94 7.22 13.77 20.68
CA ALA A 94 6.91 12.91 21.81
C ALA A 94 5.39 12.83 22.06
N SER A 95 4.68 13.96 21.98
CA SER A 95 3.22 14.01 22.12
C SER A 95 2.52 13.30 20.96
N LEU A 96 2.89 13.60 19.71
CA LEU A 96 2.32 12.96 18.52
C LEU A 96 2.57 11.45 18.49
N ALA A 97 3.77 10.99 18.86
CA ALA A 97 4.08 9.56 18.88
C ALA A 97 3.32 8.81 19.98
N LYS A 98 3.00 9.46 21.11
CA LYS A 98 2.16 8.88 22.17
C LYS A 98 0.69 8.83 21.72
N LEU A 99 0.17 9.94 21.20
CA LEU A 99 -1.19 10.05 20.68
C LEU A 99 -1.42 9.04 19.55
N TRP A 100 -0.46 8.93 18.63
CA TRP A 100 -0.54 7.99 17.51
C TRP A 100 -0.50 6.54 17.97
N ARG A 101 0.39 6.18 18.91
CA ARG A 101 0.44 4.81 19.46
C ARG A 101 -0.85 4.42 20.17
N GLY A 102 -1.47 5.34 20.91
CA GLY A 102 -2.77 5.11 21.54
C GLY A 102 -3.94 5.14 20.57
N GLY A 103 -3.85 5.94 19.50
CA GLY A 103 -4.93 6.19 18.56
C GLY A 103 -4.99 5.24 17.37
N ILE A 104 -3.87 4.70 16.89
CA ILE A 104 -3.86 3.93 15.65
C ILE A 104 -4.59 2.59 15.77
N GLY A 105 -4.46 1.88 16.89
CA GLY A 105 -5.19 0.62 17.12
C GLY A 105 -6.71 0.83 17.06
N PRO A 106 -7.26 1.73 17.88
CA PRO A 106 -8.68 2.10 17.81
C PRO A 106 -9.12 2.65 16.45
N ALA A 107 -8.31 3.50 15.80
CA ALA A 107 -8.64 4.06 14.49
C ALA A 107 -8.67 2.99 13.40
N ALA A 108 -7.69 2.09 13.36
CA ALA A 108 -7.66 0.96 12.43
C ALA A 108 -8.84 0.01 12.68
N LEU A 109 -9.14 -0.30 13.94
CA LEU A 109 -10.31 -1.11 14.31
C LEU A 109 -11.61 -0.43 13.89
N LEU A 110 -11.75 0.88 14.13
CA LEU A 110 -12.93 1.64 13.72
C LEU A 110 -13.10 1.63 12.20
N VAL A 111 -12.02 1.85 11.44
CA VAL A 111 -12.02 1.74 9.97
C VAL A 111 -12.44 0.33 9.53
N LEU A 112 -11.91 -0.72 10.16
CA LEU A 112 -12.26 -2.12 9.85
C LEU A 112 -13.73 -2.42 10.18
N VAL A 113 -14.22 -2.01 11.35
CA VAL A 113 -15.60 -2.28 11.81
C VAL A 113 -16.62 -1.47 11.03
N LEU A 114 -16.40 -0.17 10.85
CA LEU A 114 -17.28 0.68 10.04
C LEU A 114 -17.25 0.24 8.57
N GLY A 115 -16.05 -0.09 8.07
CA GLY A 115 -15.82 -0.48 6.68
C GLY A 115 -16.42 -1.84 6.32
N ALA A 116 -16.23 -2.86 7.17
CA ALA A 116 -16.71 -4.21 6.90
C ALA A 116 -18.13 -4.49 7.43
N GLY A 117 -18.58 -3.73 8.45
CA GLY A 117 -19.77 -4.03 9.23
C GLY A 117 -20.98 -3.12 9.01
N THR A 118 -20.85 -1.95 8.36
CA THR A 118 -21.97 -1.00 8.23
C THR A 118 -22.43 -0.79 6.79
N GLY A 119 -23.76 -0.82 6.58
CA GLY A 119 -24.40 -0.45 5.31
C GLY A 119 -24.44 1.07 5.04
N LEU A 120 -23.77 1.85 5.90
CA LEU A 120 -23.67 3.32 5.83
C LEU A 120 -22.71 3.77 4.74
N VAL A 121 -21.65 2.99 4.51
CA VAL A 121 -20.60 3.27 3.53
C VAL A 121 -20.71 2.31 2.33
N PHE A 122 -21.38 1.17 2.50
CA PHE A 122 -21.49 0.12 1.49
C PHE A 122 -22.90 -0.37 1.28
N ASP A 123 -23.17 -0.83 0.07
CA ASP A 123 -24.39 -1.57 -0.22
C ASP A 123 -24.21 -3.03 0.22
N PRO A 124 -24.98 -3.52 1.22
CA PRO A 124 -24.81 -4.87 1.75
C PRO A 124 -25.21 -5.97 0.73
N VAL A 125 -25.94 -5.62 -0.32
CA VAL A 125 -26.43 -6.53 -1.37
C VAL A 125 -25.48 -6.55 -2.56
N THR A 126 -25.02 -5.39 -3.03
CA THR A 126 -24.13 -5.30 -4.20
C THR A 126 -22.64 -5.24 -3.86
N GLY A 127 -22.29 -5.02 -2.59
CA GLY A 127 -20.90 -4.87 -2.12
C GLY A 127 -20.19 -3.62 -2.67
N ARG A 128 -20.92 -2.73 -3.36
CA ARG A 128 -20.40 -1.49 -3.94
C ARG A 128 -20.32 -0.40 -2.87
N SER A 129 -19.36 0.51 -3.02
CA SER A 129 -19.29 1.73 -2.23
C SER A 129 -20.52 2.57 -2.49
N ARG A 130 -21.18 2.99 -1.42
CA ARG A 130 -22.22 4.00 -1.47
C ARG A 130 -21.53 5.35 -1.31
N PRO A 131 -21.36 6.14 -2.39
CA PRO A 131 -20.87 7.51 -2.25
C PRO A 131 -21.81 8.26 -1.31
N GLY A 132 -21.28 8.73 -0.19
CA GLY A 132 -22.09 9.36 0.85
C GLY A 132 -21.22 10.10 1.86
N PRO A 133 -21.85 10.94 2.72
CA PRO A 133 -21.13 11.78 3.68
C PRO A 133 -20.31 10.95 4.67
N ALA A 134 -20.75 9.72 4.99
CA ALA A 134 -20.01 8.81 5.87
C ALA A 134 -18.66 8.36 5.26
N LEU A 135 -18.63 8.06 3.95
CA LEU A 135 -17.39 7.72 3.23
C LEU A 135 -16.43 8.91 3.24
N ILE A 136 -16.96 10.11 2.93
CA ILE A 136 -16.17 11.34 2.89
C ILE A 136 -15.61 11.66 4.29
N ALA A 137 -16.42 11.55 5.34
CA ALA A 137 -15.98 11.76 6.71
C ALA A 137 -14.86 10.78 7.11
N LEU A 138 -14.98 9.50 6.74
CA LEU A 138 -13.96 8.48 7.01
C LEU A 138 -12.66 8.75 6.23
N ALA A 139 -12.78 9.14 4.95
CA ALA A 139 -11.64 9.51 4.13
C ALA A 139 -10.93 10.74 4.72
N LEU A 140 -11.66 11.79 5.08
CA LEU A 140 -11.09 12.97 5.73
C LEU A 140 -10.45 12.63 7.09
N ALA A 141 -11.07 11.78 7.90
CA ALA A 141 -10.54 11.38 9.20
C ALA A 141 -9.20 10.64 9.11
N THR A 142 -8.93 9.95 8.00
CA THR A 142 -7.68 9.21 7.76
C THR A 142 -6.63 10.03 6.99
N LEU A 143 -7.08 10.88 6.06
CA LEU A 143 -6.20 11.70 5.22
C LEU A 143 -5.73 12.99 5.91
N LEU A 144 -6.57 13.64 6.73
CA LEU A 144 -6.20 14.88 7.40
C LEU A 144 -5.00 14.72 8.35
N PRO A 145 -4.91 13.67 9.19
CA PRO A 145 -3.73 13.45 10.02
C PRO A 145 -2.47 13.22 9.18
N LEU A 146 -2.59 12.52 8.04
CA LEU A 146 -1.47 12.26 7.14
C LEU A 146 -0.99 13.53 6.46
N LEU A 147 -1.92 14.36 5.98
CA LEU A 147 -1.61 15.67 5.41
C LEU A 147 -0.97 16.57 6.46
N ALA A 148 -1.52 16.62 7.67
CA ALA A 148 -0.95 17.40 8.78
C ALA A 148 0.48 16.94 9.12
N ALA A 149 0.71 15.62 9.25
CA ALA A 149 2.04 15.08 9.50
C ALA A 149 3.03 15.44 8.38
N THR A 150 2.59 15.38 7.12
CA THR A 150 3.41 15.74 5.95
C THR A 150 3.72 17.24 5.92
N LEU A 151 2.76 18.10 6.24
CA LEU A 151 2.96 19.54 6.32
C LEU A 151 3.87 19.94 7.50
N LEU A 152 3.77 19.24 8.63
CA LEU A 152 4.70 19.43 9.75
C LEU A 152 6.12 19.03 9.36
N LEU A 153 6.28 17.93 8.61
CA LEU A 153 7.56 17.52 8.06
C LEU A 153 8.09 18.57 7.07
N TRP A 154 7.24 19.09 6.17
CA TRP A 154 7.57 20.18 5.25
C TRP A 154 8.04 21.44 5.98
N ARG A 155 7.36 21.85 7.05
CA ARG A 155 7.79 23.03 7.82
C ARG A 155 9.10 22.80 8.56
N SER A 156 9.36 21.56 8.97
CA SER A 156 10.63 21.21 9.62
C SER A 156 11.84 21.19 8.68
N LEU A 157 11.61 21.21 7.36
CA LEU A 157 12.63 21.25 6.31
C LEU A 157 13.32 22.60 6.14
N GLU A 158 12.75 23.68 6.70
CA GLU A 158 13.36 25.02 6.65
C GLU A 158 14.63 25.12 7.53
N ARG A 159 14.96 24.07 8.30
CA ARG A 159 16.19 23.98 9.09
C ARG A 159 17.31 23.30 8.30
N PRO A 160 18.57 23.75 8.42
CA PRO A 160 19.68 23.29 7.58
C PRO A 160 20.04 21.82 7.87
N ARG A 161 19.47 20.90 7.09
CA ARG A 161 19.85 19.47 7.06
C ARG A 161 19.64 18.88 5.66
N SER A 162 20.22 17.70 5.41
CA SER A 162 20.33 16.98 4.12
C SER A 162 19.06 17.07 3.25
N ARG A 163 19.06 18.04 2.32
CA ARG A 163 17.90 18.44 1.51
C ARG A 163 17.39 17.36 0.56
N GLY A 164 18.22 16.39 0.17
CA GLY A 164 17.89 15.35 -0.81
C GLY A 164 16.91 14.28 -0.30
N ALA A 165 17.25 13.63 0.83
CA ALA A 165 16.47 12.55 1.43
C ALA A 165 15.04 12.97 1.79
N THR A 166 14.91 14.11 2.45
CA THR A 166 13.61 14.58 2.92
C THR A 166 12.73 15.08 1.76
N GLY A 167 13.32 15.64 0.71
CA GLY A 167 12.59 15.99 -0.51
C GLY A 167 12.00 14.75 -1.21
N ALA A 168 12.79 13.67 -1.30
CA ALA A 168 12.35 12.41 -1.90
C ALA A 168 11.21 11.74 -1.09
N ILE A 169 11.32 11.70 0.24
CA ILE A 169 10.22 11.28 1.14
C ILE A 169 8.95 12.03 0.82
N LEU A 170 9.06 13.36 0.71
CA LEU A 170 7.89 14.22 0.66
C LEU A 170 7.17 14.11 -0.67
N VAL A 171 7.91 13.98 -1.77
CA VAL A 171 7.35 13.71 -3.09
C VAL A 171 6.63 12.35 -3.09
N ALA A 172 7.26 11.30 -2.56
CA ALA A 172 6.63 9.99 -2.48
C ALA A 172 5.41 9.97 -1.55
N LEU A 173 5.43 10.69 -0.43
CA LEU A 173 4.27 10.87 0.43
C LEU A 173 3.13 11.63 -0.23
N LEU A 174 3.46 12.65 -1.02
CA LEU A 174 2.45 13.45 -1.71
C LEU A 174 1.75 12.64 -2.80
N PHE A 175 2.50 11.86 -3.58
CA PHE A 175 1.94 10.94 -4.55
C PHE A 175 1.16 9.79 -3.90
N PHE A 176 1.62 9.29 -2.75
CA PHE A 176 0.92 8.23 -2.03
C PHE A 176 -0.40 8.70 -1.43
N VAL A 177 -0.41 9.91 -0.85
CA VAL A 177 -1.64 10.59 -0.42
C VAL A 177 -2.57 10.73 -1.61
N LEU A 178 -2.05 11.14 -2.77
CA LEU A 178 -2.83 11.28 -3.99
C LEU A 178 -3.43 9.94 -4.45
N SER A 179 -2.64 8.86 -4.53
CA SER A 179 -3.11 7.49 -4.80
C SER A 179 -4.19 7.04 -3.83
N THR A 180 -3.99 7.29 -2.53
CA THR A 180 -4.93 6.91 -1.48
C THR A 180 -6.24 7.67 -1.63
N VAL A 181 -6.19 8.98 -1.93
CA VAL A 181 -7.36 9.80 -2.26
C VAL A 181 -8.09 9.25 -3.50
N LEU A 182 -7.36 8.87 -4.55
CA LEU A 182 -7.94 8.30 -5.77
C LEU A 182 -8.65 6.95 -5.52
N LEU A 183 -8.16 6.14 -4.58
CA LEU A 183 -8.82 4.89 -4.18
C LEU A 183 -10.06 5.12 -3.31
N LEU A 184 -10.05 6.19 -2.51
CA LEU A 184 -11.09 6.50 -1.52
C LEU A 184 -12.24 7.31 -2.09
N VAL A 185 -11.94 8.23 -3.00
CA VAL A 185 -12.94 9.06 -3.65
C VAL A 185 -13.53 8.24 -4.80
N PRO A 186 -14.84 7.94 -4.80
CA PRO A 186 -15.49 7.34 -5.95
C PRO A 186 -15.51 8.39 -7.07
N LEU A 187 -14.46 8.36 -7.89
CA LEU A 187 -14.32 9.21 -9.06
C LEU A 187 -15.26 8.68 -10.14
N GLY A 188 -16.56 8.94 -9.97
CA GLY A 188 -17.63 8.57 -10.89
C GLY A 188 -17.40 8.95 -12.37
N PRO A 189 -16.59 9.97 -12.73
CA PRO A 189 -16.32 10.29 -14.13
C PRO A 189 -14.90 9.96 -14.64
N LEU A 190 -13.95 9.46 -13.83
CA LEU A 190 -12.59 9.23 -14.32
C LEU A 190 -12.43 7.89 -15.05
N PRO A 191 -11.84 7.87 -16.26
CA PRO A 191 -11.50 6.62 -16.92
C PRO A 191 -10.50 5.83 -16.05
N ARG A 192 -10.66 4.50 -15.98
CA ARG A 192 -9.80 3.64 -15.15
C ARG A 192 -8.33 3.67 -15.56
N GLY A 193 -8.03 3.91 -16.84
CA GLY A 193 -6.67 3.92 -17.37
C GLY A 193 -5.74 4.94 -16.69
N PRO A 194 -6.08 6.25 -16.70
CA PRO A 194 -5.30 7.29 -16.00
C PRO A 194 -5.10 7.02 -14.51
N VAL A 195 -6.13 6.51 -13.81
CA VAL A 195 -6.03 6.19 -12.37
C VAL A 195 -4.95 5.13 -12.14
N ILE A 196 -4.94 4.09 -12.96
CA ILE A 196 -3.96 3.01 -12.87
C ILE A 196 -2.55 3.48 -13.24
N PHE A 197 -2.41 4.34 -14.24
CA PHE A 197 -1.13 4.94 -14.59
C PHE A 197 -0.56 5.79 -13.44
N LEU A 198 -1.42 6.56 -12.75
CA LEU A 198 -1.05 7.31 -11.56
C LEU A 198 -0.60 6.37 -10.42
N LEU A 199 -1.34 5.29 -10.17
CA LEU A 199 -1.00 4.29 -9.14
C LEU A 199 0.36 3.63 -9.42
N GLY A 200 0.65 3.29 -10.68
CA GLY A 200 1.95 2.72 -11.07
C GLY A 200 3.10 3.73 -10.96
N SER A 201 2.86 4.98 -11.36
CA SER A 201 3.86 6.06 -11.27
C SER A 201 4.21 6.38 -9.82
N ASP A 202 3.20 6.37 -8.93
CA ASP A 202 3.36 6.57 -7.49
C ASP A 202 4.26 5.49 -6.87
N LEU A 203 4.02 4.21 -7.18
CA LEU A 203 4.88 3.13 -6.69
C LEU A 203 6.33 3.25 -7.16
N ILE A 204 6.56 3.66 -8.41
CA ILE A 204 7.93 3.88 -8.93
C ILE A 204 8.61 5.04 -8.18
N MET A 205 7.90 6.16 -7.98
CA MET A 205 8.41 7.29 -7.20
C MET A 205 8.70 6.89 -5.75
N LEU A 206 7.88 6.03 -5.16
CA LEU A 206 8.11 5.52 -3.82
C LEU A 206 9.35 4.62 -3.74
N VAL A 207 9.56 3.71 -4.69
CA VAL A 207 10.78 2.90 -4.79
C VAL A 207 12.01 3.81 -4.92
N ALA A 208 11.94 4.79 -5.80
CA ALA A 208 13.03 5.76 -6.00
C ALA A 208 13.31 6.58 -4.73
N ALA A 209 12.26 7.00 -4.01
CA ALA A 209 12.42 7.78 -2.78
C ALA A 209 13.01 6.97 -1.64
N ILE A 210 12.60 5.70 -1.48
CA ILE A 210 13.19 4.79 -0.50
C ILE A 210 14.66 4.54 -0.83
N ALA A 211 14.97 4.29 -2.10
CA ALA A 211 16.35 4.10 -2.54
C ALA A 211 17.21 5.34 -2.28
N ALA A 212 16.68 6.54 -2.55
CA ALA A 212 17.37 7.81 -2.32
C ALA A 212 17.57 8.10 -0.82
N LEU A 213 16.56 7.82 0.00
CA LEU A 213 16.63 7.99 1.44
C LEU A 213 17.75 7.18 2.07
N ASP A 214 17.82 5.95 1.63
CA ASP A 214 18.66 4.98 2.27
C ASP A 214 20.09 4.98 1.71
N ALA A 215 20.28 5.35 0.44
CA ALA A 215 21.61 5.69 -0.08
C ALA A 215 22.28 6.81 0.74
N LEU A 216 21.47 7.73 1.30
CA LEU A 216 21.94 8.82 2.15
C LEU A 216 22.15 8.41 3.62
N ASP A 217 21.35 7.48 4.15
CA ASP A 217 21.46 7.00 5.54
C ASP A 217 22.52 5.88 5.71
N ALA A 218 22.72 5.02 4.71
CA ALA A 218 23.48 3.77 4.85
C ALA A 218 24.83 3.73 4.11
N GLY A 219 25.11 4.66 3.19
CA GLY A 219 26.33 4.62 2.37
C GLY A 219 26.33 3.46 1.36
N GLU A 220 25.90 3.77 0.12
CA GLU A 220 26.05 3.03 -1.15
C GLU A 220 25.62 1.55 -1.28
N THR A 221 25.32 0.81 -0.21
CA THR A 221 25.12 -0.65 -0.29
C THR A 221 23.69 -1.12 -0.59
N LEU A 222 22.71 -0.21 -0.66
CA LEU A 222 21.30 -0.61 -0.77
C LEU A 222 20.87 -1.03 -2.18
N LEU A 223 21.16 -0.22 -3.20
CA LEU A 223 20.62 -0.42 -4.54
C LEU A 223 20.89 -1.84 -5.08
N PRO A 224 22.09 -2.43 -4.87
CA PRO A 224 22.35 -3.81 -5.28
C PRO A 224 21.50 -4.84 -4.51
N ASP A 225 21.26 -4.65 -3.21
CA ASP A 225 20.44 -5.57 -2.41
C ASP A 225 18.96 -5.50 -2.80
N LEU A 226 18.45 -4.28 -2.98
CA LEU A 226 17.08 -4.05 -3.45
C LEU A 226 16.88 -4.63 -4.85
N ALA A 227 17.82 -4.39 -5.78
CA ALA A 227 17.77 -4.95 -7.13
C ALA A 227 17.85 -6.48 -7.12
N ARG A 228 18.73 -7.06 -6.31
CA ARG A 228 18.85 -8.52 -6.15
C ARG A 228 17.55 -9.14 -5.63
N SER A 229 16.96 -8.57 -4.58
CA SER A 229 15.70 -9.06 -4.01
C SER A 229 14.53 -8.89 -4.99
N PHE A 230 14.52 -7.78 -5.74
CA PHE A 230 13.57 -7.54 -6.81
C PHE A 230 13.70 -8.59 -7.90
N ASP A 231 14.90 -8.81 -8.43
CA ASP A 231 15.17 -9.76 -9.52
C ASP A 231 14.75 -11.18 -9.12
N ALA A 232 15.13 -11.64 -7.93
CA ALA A 232 14.75 -12.95 -7.41
C ALA A 232 13.23 -13.10 -7.30
N SER A 233 12.57 -12.10 -6.70
CA SER A 233 11.10 -12.08 -6.52
C SER A 233 10.36 -11.97 -7.84
N PHE A 234 10.86 -11.17 -8.77
CA PHE A 234 10.28 -10.94 -10.08
C PHE A 234 10.37 -12.18 -10.96
N VAL A 235 11.53 -12.84 -11.00
CA VAL A 235 11.73 -14.10 -11.71
C VAL A 235 10.82 -15.18 -11.14
N ALA A 236 10.80 -15.36 -9.82
CA ALA A 236 9.95 -16.35 -9.17
C ALA A 236 8.45 -16.09 -9.43
N ALA A 237 7.99 -14.85 -9.25
CA ALA A 237 6.60 -14.45 -9.51
C ALA A 237 6.22 -14.62 -10.98
N THR A 238 7.14 -14.35 -11.91
CA THR A 238 6.92 -14.54 -13.35
C THR A 238 6.81 -16.02 -13.70
N ILE A 239 7.67 -16.88 -13.16
CA ILE A 239 7.62 -18.32 -13.42
C ILE A 239 6.32 -18.93 -12.87
N PHE A 240 6.03 -18.71 -11.59
CA PHE A 240 4.87 -19.33 -10.95
C PHE A 240 3.55 -18.65 -11.32
N GLY A 241 3.50 -17.33 -11.28
CA GLY A 241 2.32 -16.56 -11.65
C GLY A 241 2.05 -16.57 -13.15
N GLY A 242 3.09 -16.56 -13.98
CA GLY A 242 2.96 -16.59 -15.45
C GLY A 242 2.29 -17.86 -15.96
N GLN A 243 2.52 -19.00 -15.33
CA GLN A 243 1.81 -20.24 -15.64
C GLN A 243 0.29 -20.09 -15.43
N VAL A 244 -0.13 -19.52 -14.30
CA VAL A 244 -1.55 -19.28 -14.02
C VAL A 244 -2.12 -18.23 -14.97
N ALA A 245 -1.37 -17.16 -15.24
CA ALA A 245 -1.77 -16.11 -16.17
C ALA A 245 -1.94 -16.65 -17.60
N LEU A 246 -1.10 -17.58 -18.04
CA LEU A 246 -1.19 -18.24 -19.34
C LEU A 246 -2.44 -19.11 -19.43
N VAL A 247 -2.77 -19.87 -18.37
CA VAL A 247 -4.03 -20.62 -18.29
C VAL A 247 -5.24 -19.68 -18.37
N VAL A 248 -5.20 -18.53 -17.69
CA VAL A 248 -6.26 -17.51 -17.77
C VAL A 248 -6.38 -16.93 -19.17
N ALA A 249 -5.26 -16.68 -19.85
CA ALA A 249 -5.22 -16.07 -21.18
C ALA A 249 -5.68 -17.01 -22.30
N LEU A 250 -5.33 -18.31 -22.21
CA LEU A 250 -5.68 -19.32 -23.21
C LEU A 250 -7.03 -20.01 -22.93
N GLY A 251 -7.51 -19.93 -21.68
CA GLY A 251 -8.77 -20.53 -21.25
C GLY A 251 -10.00 -19.68 -21.53
N THR A 252 -11.04 -19.86 -20.73
CA THR A 252 -12.34 -19.18 -20.86
C THR A 252 -12.35 -17.76 -20.25
N GLY A 253 -11.19 -17.17 -19.96
CA GLY A 253 -11.04 -15.87 -19.30
C GLY A 253 -10.90 -15.93 -17.77
N PRO A 254 -10.77 -14.76 -17.11
CA PRO A 254 -10.45 -14.68 -15.69
C PRO A 254 -11.64 -15.03 -14.80
N THR A 255 -11.55 -16.16 -14.10
CA THR A 255 -12.48 -16.53 -13.03
C THR A 255 -11.94 -16.13 -11.65
N PHE A 256 -12.81 -15.99 -10.65
CA PHE A 256 -12.41 -15.68 -9.28
C PHE A 256 -11.33 -16.65 -8.75
N ALA A 257 -11.51 -17.96 -8.95
CA ALA A 257 -10.58 -18.98 -8.47
C ALA A 257 -9.22 -18.86 -9.16
N MET A 258 -9.20 -18.61 -10.47
CA MET A 258 -7.94 -18.42 -11.21
C MET A 258 -7.20 -17.17 -10.78
N LEU A 259 -7.91 -16.05 -10.56
CA LEU A 259 -7.29 -14.81 -10.07
C LEU A 259 -6.80 -14.96 -8.61
N ALA A 260 -7.54 -15.66 -7.76
CA ALA A 260 -7.11 -15.97 -6.40
C ALA A 260 -5.85 -16.82 -6.40
N LEU A 261 -5.78 -17.82 -7.28
CA LEU A 261 -4.60 -18.64 -7.47
C LEU A 261 -3.43 -17.81 -8.02
N LEU A 262 -3.65 -16.95 -9.01
CA LEU A 262 -2.63 -16.08 -9.58
C LEU A 262 -2.04 -15.14 -8.52
N LEU A 263 -2.89 -14.42 -7.79
CA LEU A 263 -2.45 -13.47 -6.77
C LEU A 263 -1.79 -14.19 -5.59
N GLY A 264 -2.33 -15.34 -5.18
CA GLY A 264 -1.76 -16.16 -4.11
C GLY A 264 -0.40 -16.76 -4.47
N THR A 265 -0.22 -17.25 -5.69
CA THR A 265 1.05 -17.79 -6.18
C THR A 265 2.11 -16.69 -6.29
N ILE A 266 1.76 -15.51 -6.82
CA ILE A 266 2.64 -14.34 -6.84
C ILE A 266 3.02 -13.94 -5.41
N ALA A 267 2.06 -13.83 -4.50
CA ALA A 267 2.31 -13.45 -3.12
C ALA A 267 3.23 -14.44 -2.39
N ALA A 268 2.98 -15.74 -2.55
CA ALA A 268 3.82 -16.78 -1.96
C ALA A 268 5.24 -16.76 -2.54
N ALA A 269 5.38 -16.61 -3.86
CA ALA A 269 6.68 -16.51 -4.51
C ALA A 269 7.49 -15.31 -3.97
N ILE A 270 6.88 -14.12 -3.93
CA ILE A 270 7.51 -12.91 -3.39
C ILE A 270 7.90 -13.10 -1.93
N ALA A 271 6.98 -13.59 -1.09
CA ALA A 271 7.25 -13.78 0.34
C ALA A 271 8.39 -14.76 0.58
N MET A 272 8.39 -15.90 -0.15
CA MET A 272 9.49 -16.87 -0.05
C MET A 272 10.83 -16.26 -0.41
N GLN A 273 10.93 -15.49 -1.50
CA GLN A 273 12.21 -14.88 -1.91
C GLN A 273 12.68 -13.83 -0.91
N VAL A 274 11.79 -12.90 -0.52
CA VAL A 274 12.12 -11.83 0.43
C VAL A 274 12.59 -12.37 1.79
N PHE A 275 11.99 -13.44 2.29
CA PHE A 275 12.37 -14.03 3.58
C PHE A 275 13.48 -15.09 3.48
N ALA A 276 13.67 -15.75 2.33
CA ALA A 276 14.77 -16.70 2.13
C ALA A 276 16.13 -16.01 2.19
N ASP A 277 16.23 -14.81 1.62
CA ASP A 277 17.44 -13.97 1.66
C ASP A 277 17.88 -13.65 3.11
N ARG A 278 16.97 -13.76 4.09
CA ARG A 278 17.25 -13.52 5.51
C ARG A 278 17.70 -14.76 6.28
N LEU A 279 17.35 -15.95 5.82
CA LEU A 279 17.70 -17.19 6.50
C LEU A 279 19.07 -17.73 6.05
N GLY A 280 19.55 -17.31 4.88
CA GLY A 280 20.83 -17.74 4.31
C GLY A 280 22.00 -16.79 4.53
N GLY A 281 21.80 -15.63 5.16
CA GLY A 281 22.83 -14.64 5.48
C GLY A 281 23.02 -14.46 6.98
#